data_AF-A0AA35VK97-F1
#
_entry.id   AF-A0AA35VK97-F1
#
_cell.length_a   1.000
_cell.length_b   1.000
_cell.length_c   1.000
_cell.angle_alpha   90.00
_cell.angle_beta   90.00
_cell.angle_gamma   90.00
#
_symmetry.space_group_name_H-M   'P 1'
#
loop_
_entity.id
_entity.type
_entity.pdbx_description
1 polymer ?
#
loop_
_entity_poly.entity_id
_entity_poly.type
_entity_poly.pdbx_seq_one_letter_code
_entity_poly.pdbx_strand_id
1 'polypeptide(L)'
;MKNFSNKRLICYVKKYWMMAETDEPQNDKSDYKWSIDVIIILQLIGTISREALDTMSSTVEKQLCSYVYPRPIFQKDMEEYTGYVLQIEQDAKLSKRILRNALNSITRLLHESEGKEPRNLMKLLEKSTGFNGVIEFDSDRVPPLHPEEIQNCWSLVTVTLTAIALSLPNIANSHIHGLLDCMREGLQIVRYIEESLNTNGDLVKTRKSARHVWTDVEVYCRWLQFDLQKKARKGKTSEEILQWLGDEAVKFVIQFKARKNVSLDDSLCKFTAASSMYRISQTILLHCNEQENWPTDEEVFEFISTIIADLLCACFTNLPRVIIMKCHDDAIEKREDNIRTAAQLLGRSKKILKILKARQLPNLDLESMGYIDKWHAIPKSEIYNGCSSTKIHSASSSSNESLSTSTTIIFVHRDQPIVKTVRLCKKEEVGQRSF
;
A
#
# COMPACT_ATOMS: atom_id res chain seq x y z
N MET A 1 -7.84 2.76 -15.58
CA MET A 1 -7.96 3.45 -14.28
C MET A 1 -8.35 4.93 -14.48
N LYS A 2 -9.64 5.23 -14.70
CA LYS A 2 -10.12 6.62 -14.85
C LYS A 2 -10.36 7.24 -13.46
N ASN A 3 -9.47 8.15 -13.04
CA ASN A 3 -9.64 9.11 -11.93
C ASN A 3 -10.10 8.56 -10.55
N PHE A 4 -9.17 7.96 -9.80
CA PHE A 4 -9.31 7.95 -8.34
C PHE A 4 -8.91 9.33 -7.81
N SER A 5 -9.89 10.09 -7.30
CA SER A 5 -9.63 11.34 -6.60
C SER A 5 -9.40 11.05 -5.12
N ASN A 6 -8.37 11.65 -4.50
CA ASN A 6 -8.18 11.60 -3.05
C ASN A 6 -9.46 11.95 -2.29
N LYS A 7 -10.27 12.88 -2.82
CA LYS A 7 -11.58 13.22 -2.25
C LYS A 7 -12.54 12.03 -2.23
N ARG A 8 -12.59 11.23 -3.32
CA ARG A 8 -13.43 10.02 -3.39
C ARG A 8 -12.98 8.97 -2.39
N LEU A 9 -11.67 8.73 -2.24
CA LEU A 9 -11.14 7.79 -1.26
C LEU A 9 -11.43 8.23 0.18
N ILE A 10 -11.33 9.53 0.48
CA ILE A 10 -11.70 10.08 1.79
C ILE A 10 -13.18 9.84 2.08
N CYS A 11 -14.07 10.14 1.11
CA CYS A 11 -15.49 9.86 1.26
C CYS A 11 -15.74 8.37 1.47
N TYR A 12 -15.00 7.51 0.78
CA TYR A 12 -15.09 6.06 0.91
C TYR A 12 -14.78 5.58 2.33
N VAL A 13 -13.61 5.95 2.84
CA VAL A 13 -13.18 5.58 4.19
C VAL A 13 -14.16 6.09 5.24
N LYS A 14 -14.61 7.35 5.12
CA LYS A 14 -15.62 7.94 6.01
C LYS A 14 -16.95 7.16 5.97
N LYS A 15 -17.43 6.80 4.77
CA LYS A 15 -18.66 6.02 4.61
C LYS A 15 -18.59 4.69 5.35
N TYR A 16 -17.53 3.91 5.15
CA TYR A 16 -17.39 2.60 5.79
C TYR A 16 -17.14 2.69 7.29
N TRP A 17 -16.46 3.74 7.74
CA TRP A 17 -16.32 4.05 9.17
C TRP A 17 -17.68 4.28 9.83
N MET A 18 -18.54 5.08 9.19
CA MET A 18 -19.89 5.35 9.72
C MET A 18 -20.75 4.09 9.79
N MET A 19 -20.60 3.16 8.85
CA MET A 19 -21.26 1.85 8.93
C MET A 19 -20.73 1.04 10.12
N ALA A 20 -19.41 0.90 10.26
CA ALA A 20 -18.81 0.09 11.31
C ALA A 20 -19.15 0.58 12.74
N GLU A 21 -19.06 1.89 12.98
CA GLU A 21 -19.38 2.51 14.28
C GLU A 21 -20.88 2.47 14.65
N THR A 22 -21.74 2.07 13.72
CA THR A 22 -23.21 2.02 13.94
C THR A 22 -23.79 0.61 13.86
N ASP A 23 -23.02 -0.35 13.34
CA ASP A 23 -23.35 -1.78 13.28
C ASP A 23 -23.03 -2.53 14.58
N GLU A 24 -22.16 -1.98 15.44
CA GLU A 24 -21.93 -2.56 16.77
C GLU A 24 -23.22 -2.44 17.61
N PRO A 25 -23.80 -3.57 18.08
CA PRO A 25 -24.84 -3.49 19.09
C PRO A 25 -24.23 -2.76 20.29
N GLN A 26 -24.86 -1.65 20.69
CA GLN A 26 -24.51 -0.94 21.92
C GLN A 26 -24.81 -1.81 23.14
N ASN A 27 -24.00 -2.85 23.35
CA ASN A 27 -24.07 -3.68 24.53
C ASN A 27 -22.70 -3.70 25.21
N ASP A 28 -22.64 -3.05 26.36
CA ASP A 28 -21.62 -3.10 27.41
C ASP A 28 -20.18 -2.67 27.07
N LYS A 29 -19.97 -1.35 27.03
CA LYS A 29 -18.89 -0.75 27.83
C LYS A 29 -19.51 0.14 28.89
N SER A 30 -19.87 -0.48 30.01
CA SER A 30 -20.31 0.17 31.24
C SER A 30 -19.17 1.00 31.85
N ASP A 31 -19.01 2.25 31.43
CA ASP A 31 -18.19 3.27 32.11
C ASP A 31 -18.95 3.91 33.30
N TYR A 32 -19.68 3.12 34.07
CA TYR A 32 -20.45 3.59 35.24
C TYR A 32 -19.65 3.66 36.54
N LYS A 33 -18.31 3.60 36.51
CA LYS A 33 -17.50 3.66 37.74
C LYS A 33 -17.01 5.08 38.10
N TRP A 34 -17.09 6.04 37.18
CA TRP A 34 -16.70 7.44 37.46
C TRP A 34 -17.89 8.36 37.74
N SER A 35 -19.14 7.89 37.57
CA SER A 35 -20.31 8.77 37.63
C SER A 35 -20.80 9.02 39.06
N ILE A 36 -20.71 8.04 39.96
CA ILE A 36 -21.26 8.16 41.32
C ILE A 36 -20.41 9.10 42.19
N ASP A 37 -19.08 8.96 42.16
CA ASP A 37 -18.19 9.82 42.94
C ASP A 37 -18.24 11.28 42.45
N VAL A 38 -18.38 11.49 41.13
CA VAL A 38 -18.53 12.83 40.53
C VAL A 38 -19.89 13.45 40.86
N ILE A 39 -20.97 12.67 40.90
CA ILE A 39 -22.31 13.15 41.27
C ILE A 39 -22.35 13.52 42.77
N ILE A 40 -21.69 12.75 43.65
CA ILE A 40 -21.61 13.06 45.09
C ILE A 40 -20.75 14.31 45.32
N ILE A 41 -19.64 14.48 44.59
CA ILE A 41 -18.81 15.70 44.64
C ILE A 41 -19.57 16.93 44.14
N LEU A 42 -20.38 16.80 43.08
CA LEU A 42 -21.20 17.89 42.55
C LEU A 42 -22.38 18.26 43.49
N GLN A 43 -22.92 17.30 44.23
CA GLN A 43 -23.97 17.55 45.24
C GLN A 43 -23.43 18.24 46.49
N LEU A 44 -22.17 18.00 46.87
CA LEU A 44 -21.50 18.67 47.99
C LEU A 44 -21.05 20.11 47.68
N ILE A 45 -20.83 20.45 46.40
CA ILE A 45 -20.45 21.80 45.97
C ILE A 45 -21.68 22.71 45.78
N GLY A 46 -22.90 22.14 45.73
CA GLY A 46 -24.15 22.84 45.43
C GLY A 46 -24.71 23.78 46.50
N THR A 47 -24.06 23.95 47.65
CA THR A 47 -24.53 24.84 48.74
C THR A 47 -23.78 26.17 48.85
N ILE A 48 -22.81 26.47 47.97
CA ILE A 48 -22.10 27.75 48.02
C ILE A 48 -22.37 28.57 46.74
N SER A 49 -23.20 29.58 46.95
CA SER A 49 -23.27 30.86 46.22
C SER A 49 -23.92 30.89 44.83
N ARG A 50 -25.24 31.09 44.86
CA ARG A 50 -26.15 31.42 43.76
C ARG A 50 -25.87 32.77 43.07
N GLU A 51 -24.91 33.56 43.54
CA GLU A 51 -24.56 34.88 42.96
C GLU A 51 -23.43 34.84 41.93
N ALA A 52 -22.70 33.72 41.77
CA ALA A 52 -21.67 33.58 40.73
C ALA A 52 -22.22 33.15 39.36
N LEU A 53 -23.50 32.74 39.29
CA LEU A 53 -24.08 32.06 38.12
C LEU A 53 -24.47 33.03 36.99
N ASP A 54 -24.87 34.26 37.31
CA ASP A 54 -25.34 35.23 36.30
C ASP A 54 -24.19 35.87 35.51
N THR A 55 -23.01 36.04 36.13
CA THR A 55 -21.82 36.61 35.48
C THR A 55 -21.14 35.60 34.54
N MET A 56 -21.24 34.29 34.84
CA MET A 56 -20.70 33.23 33.99
C MET A 56 -21.56 32.93 32.76
N SER A 57 -22.88 33.17 32.82
CA SER A 57 -23.81 32.84 31.73
C SER A 57 -23.50 33.59 30.42
N SER A 58 -23.11 34.87 30.47
CA SER A 58 -22.83 35.64 29.25
C SER A 58 -21.51 35.29 28.56
N THR A 59 -20.53 34.78 29.31
CA THR A 59 -19.23 34.35 28.77
C THR A 59 -19.35 32.95 28.14
N VAL A 60 -20.16 32.09 28.75
CA VAL A 60 -20.47 30.74 28.27
C VAL A 60 -21.33 30.80 26.99
N GLU A 61 -22.30 31.71 26.87
CA GLU A 61 -23.10 31.89 25.63
C GLU A 61 -22.26 32.32 24.42
N LYS A 62 -21.27 33.19 24.59
CA LYS A 62 -20.36 33.58 23.49
C LYS A 62 -19.42 32.44 23.07
N GLN A 63 -19.04 31.55 23.98
CA GLN A 63 -18.26 30.35 23.66
C GLN A 63 -19.12 29.24 23.03
N LEU A 64 -20.37 29.08 23.45
CA LEU A 64 -21.33 28.12 22.88
C LEU A 64 -21.82 28.48 21.47
N CYS A 65 -21.90 29.75 21.09
CA CYS A 65 -22.27 30.12 19.72
C CYS A 65 -21.26 29.61 18.65
N SER A 66 -20.01 29.35 19.03
CA SER A 66 -19.02 28.68 18.15
C SER A 66 -19.18 27.15 18.08
N TYR A 67 -19.95 26.57 19.00
CA TYR A 67 -20.21 25.13 19.16
C TYR A 67 -21.62 24.71 18.68
N VAL A 68 -22.56 25.66 18.61
CA VAL A 68 -23.98 25.41 18.29
C VAL A 68 -24.31 25.61 16.80
N TYR A 69 -23.52 26.38 16.05
CA TYR A 69 -23.63 26.45 14.60
C TYR A 69 -22.55 25.59 13.94
N PRO A 70 -22.90 24.51 13.23
CA PRO A 70 -21.92 23.78 12.44
C PRO A 70 -21.29 24.73 11.43
N ARG A 71 -19.96 24.66 11.26
CA ARG A 71 -19.35 25.25 10.06
C ARG A 71 -20.16 24.77 8.84
N PRO A 72 -20.50 25.63 7.86
CA PRO A 72 -21.33 25.23 6.73
C PRO A 72 -20.78 24.02 5.94
N ILE A 73 -19.47 23.77 6.02
CA ILE A 73 -18.80 22.58 5.47
C ILE A 73 -19.21 21.29 6.21
N PHE A 74 -19.34 21.32 7.54
CA PHE A 74 -19.67 20.16 8.38
C PHE A 74 -21.14 19.74 8.30
N GLN A 75 -22.06 20.70 8.10
CA GLN A 75 -23.48 20.37 7.97
C GLN A 75 -23.74 19.57 6.69
N LYS A 76 -23.06 19.95 5.61
CA LYS A 76 -23.09 19.24 4.32
C LYS A 76 -22.50 17.83 4.41
N ASP A 77 -21.37 17.66 5.10
CA ASP A 77 -20.78 16.34 5.33
C ASP A 77 -21.73 15.44 6.13
N MET A 78 -22.37 15.95 7.18
CA MET A 78 -23.31 15.16 7.99
C MET A 78 -24.52 14.67 7.19
N GLU A 79 -25.10 15.52 6.33
CA GLU A 79 -26.19 15.13 5.42
C GLU A 79 -25.76 14.01 4.46
N GLU A 80 -24.53 14.07 3.94
CA GLU A 80 -23.97 13.04 3.05
C GLU A 80 -23.82 11.67 3.75
N TYR A 81 -23.41 11.63 5.02
CA TYR A 81 -23.11 10.36 5.71
C TYR A 81 -24.24 9.78 6.57
N THR A 82 -25.29 10.56 6.85
CA THR A 82 -26.43 10.08 7.66
C THR A 82 -27.14 8.88 7.01
N GLY A 83 -27.14 8.80 5.68
CA GLY A 83 -27.73 7.68 4.94
C GLY A 83 -26.95 6.36 4.99
N TYR A 84 -25.75 6.34 5.58
CA TYR A 84 -24.92 5.13 5.73
C TYR A 84 -24.92 4.55 7.14
N VAL A 85 -25.72 5.12 8.03
CA VAL A 85 -25.90 4.64 9.40
C VAL A 85 -26.69 3.35 9.38
N LEU A 86 -26.14 2.28 9.93
CA LEU A 86 -26.87 1.02 10.14
C LEU A 86 -27.67 1.17 11.44
N GLN A 87 -28.99 1.01 11.36
CA GLN A 87 -29.89 1.01 12.52
C GLN A 87 -30.55 -0.35 12.63
N ILE A 88 -30.35 -1.03 13.76
CA ILE A 88 -30.90 -2.35 14.04
C ILE A 88 -32.37 -2.23 14.50
N GLU A 89 -32.75 -1.12 15.13
CA GLU A 89 -34.13 -0.82 15.57
C GLU A 89 -34.76 0.32 14.77
N GLN A 90 -36.01 0.13 14.31
CA GLN A 90 -36.74 1.12 13.49
C GLN A 90 -37.01 2.46 14.22
N ASP A 91 -37.05 2.45 15.56
CA ASP A 91 -37.43 3.61 16.37
C ASP A 91 -36.25 4.30 17.08
N ALA A 92 -35.08 3.64 17.14
CA ALA A 92 -33.90 4.16 17.82
C ALA A 92 -33.07 5.07 16.89
N LYS A 93 -33.45 6.35 16.81
CA LYS A 93 -32.68 7.33 16.04
C LYS A 93 -31.33 7.61 16.72
N LEU A 94 -30.24 7.15 16.09
CA LEU A 94 -28.88 7.44 16.58
C LEU A 94 -28.70 8.95 16.78
N SER A 95 -28.15 9.36 17.94
CA SER A 95 -28.04 10.79 18.24
C SER A 95 -27.10 11.48 17.26
N LYS A 96 -27.46 12.71 16.84
CA LYS A 96 -26.58 13.56 16.00
C LYS A 96 -25.19 13.75 16.62
N ARG A 97 -25.09 13.65 17.96
CA ARG A 97 -23.82 13.74 18.71
C ARG A 97 -22.92 12.53 18.44
N ILE A 98 -23.45 11.30 18.45
CA ILE A 98 -22.67 10.08 18.17
C ILE A 98 -22.13 10.12 16.74
N LEU A 99 -23.00 10.41 15.77
CA LEU A 99 -22.61 10.53 14.36
C LEU A 99 -21.50 11.58 14.16
N ARG A 100 -21.64 12.73 14.80
CA ARG A 100 -20.62 13.80 14.76
C ARG A 100 -19.30 13.33 15.37
N ASN A 101 -19.34 12.63 16.50
CA ASN A 101 -18.14 12.13 17.15
C ASN A 101 -17.41 11.09 16.29
N ALA A 102 -18.14 10.15 15.68
CA ALA A 102 -17.59 9.14 14.77
C ALA A 102 -16.96 9.79 13.52
N LEU A 103 -17.65 10.75 12.89
CA LEU A 103 -17.08 11.46 11.74
C LEU A 103 -15.84 12.29 12.11
N ASN A 104 -15.85 12.91 13.28
CA ASN A 104 -14.70 13.68 13.79
C ASN A 104 -13.50 12.78 14.07
N SER A 105 -13.71 11.58 14.63
CA SER A 105 -12.62 10.66 14.96
C SER A 105 -11.85 10.22 13.71
N ILE A 106 -12.56 9.79 12.67
CA ILE A 106 -11.93 9.36 11.41
C ILE A 106 -11.30 10.53 10.63
N THR A 107 -11.92 11.72 10.67
CA THR A 107 -11.37 12.92 10.04
C THR A 107 -10.06 13.34 10.73
N ARG A 108 -10.02 13.28 12.06
CA ARG A 108 -8.80 13.52 12.84
C ARG A 108 -7.72 12.51 12.49
N LEU A 109 -8.04 11.22 12.43
CA LEU A 109 -7.08 10.17 12.07
C LEU A 109 -6.47 10.39 10.68
N LEU A 110 -7.28 10.75 9.68
CA LEU A 110 -6.81 11.10 8.34
C LEU A 110 -5.82 12.27 8.37
N HIS A 111 -6.15 13.34 9.10
CA HIS A 111 -5.30 14.52 9.21
C HIS A 111 -3.98 14.24 9.94
N GLU A 112 -4.03 13.53 11.07
CA GLU A 112 -2.83 13.10 11.80
C GLU A 112 -1.92 12.21 10.94
N SER A 113 -2.52 11.34 10.12
CA SER A 113 -1.78 10.46 9.24
C SER A 113 -1.17 11.19 8.04
N GLU A 114 -1.82 12.24 7.53
CA GLU A 114 -1.23 13.13 6.51
C GLU A 114 0.02 13.84 7.04
N GLY A 115 0.06 14.19 8.34
CA GLY A 115 1.26 14.72 8.99
C GLY A 115 2.43 13.73 9.08
N LYS A 116 2.16 12.42 8.94
CA LYS A 116 3.13 11.30 9.00
C LYS A 116 3.52 10.77 7.61
N GLU A 117 3.49 11.64 6.62
CA GLU A 117 3.94 11.35 5.27
C GLU A 117 5.40 10.84 5.24
N PRO A 118 5.72 9.86 4.36
CA PRO A 118 7.07 9.30 4.26
C PRO A 118 8.02 10.24 3.51
N ARG A 119 8.62 11.20 4.22
CA ARG A 119 9.40 12.30 3.63
C ARG A 119 10.67 11.83 2.92
N ASN A 120 11.31 10.76 3.39
CA ASN A 120 12.51 10.25 2.77
C ASN A 120 12.14 9.57 1.45
N LEU A 121 11.15 8.68 1.51
CA LEU A 121 10.60 8.00 0.34
C LEU A 121 10.22 8.99 -0.77
N MET A 122 9.62 10.13 -0.45
CA MET A 122 9.25 11.13 -1.46
C MET A 122 10.43 11.59 -2.31
N LYS A 123 11.62 11.78 -1.71
CA LYS A 123 12.84 12.18 -2.45
C LYS A 123 13.28 11.10 -3.44
N LEU A 124 13.09 9.83 -3.09
CA LEU A 124 13.38 8.71 -3.98
C LEU A 124 12.36 8.64 -5.13
N LEU A 125 11.06 8.77 -4.82
CA LEU A 125 9.99 8.69 -5.83
C LEU A 125 10.04 9.82 -6.86
N GLU A 126 10.62 10.97 -6.51
CA GLU A 126 10.85 12.10 -7.43
C GLU A 126 11.85 11.76 -8.56
N LYS A 127 12.73 10.78 -8.38
CA LYS A 127 13.65 10.31 -9.44
C LYS A 127 12.90 9.57 -10.55
N SER A 128 11.76 8.99 -10.22
CA SER A 128 10.97 8.21 -11.16
C SER A 128 10.19 9.13 -12.10
N THR A 129 10.54 9.08 -13.38
CA THR A 129 9.87 9.81 -14.47
C THR A 129 8.80 8.96 -15.18
N GLY A 130 8.81 7.65 -14.95
CA GLY A 130 7.92 6.69 -15.60
C GLY A 130 7.85 5.38 -14.83
N PHE A 131 7.84 4.26 -15.58
CA PHE A 131 7.82 2.90 -15.05
C PHE A 131 8.82 1.99 -15.80
N ASN A 132 9.87 2.57 -16.39
CA ASN A 132 10.85 1.84 -17.20
C ASN A 132 11.63 0.83 -16.36
N GLY A 133 11.92 1.18 -15.11
CA GLY A 133 12.59 0.32 -14.14
C GLY A 133 11.89 -1.01 -13.91
N VAL A 134 10.57 -1.09 -14.15
CA VAL A 134 9.81 -2.34 -14.02
C VAL A 134 10.15 -3.35 -15.13
N ILE A 135 10.72 -2.90 -16.25
CA ILE A 135 11.26 -3.77 -17.29
C ILE A 135 12.78 -3.90 -17.19
N GLU A 136 13.48 -2.88 -16.69
CA GLU A 136 14.95 -2.83 -16.69
C GLU A 136 15.59 -3.63 -15.55
N PHE A 137 14.85 -3.97 -14.48
CA PHE A 137 15.42 -4.69 -13.33
C PHE A 137 15.81 -6.15 -13.62
N ASP A 138 15.19 -6.77 -14.62
CA ASP A 138 15.41 -8.17 -14.99
C ASP A 138 15.36 -8.36 -16.51
N SER A 139 16.17 -9.29 -17.04
CA SER A 139 16.37 -9.48 -18.48
C SER A 139 16.29 -10.95 -18.87
N ASP A 140 15.54 -11.25 -19.93
CA ASP A 140 15.44 -12.60 -20.51
C ASP A 140 16.77 -13.15 -21.04
N ARG A 141 17.78 -12.28 -21.19
CA ARG A 141 19.14 -12.68 -21.57
C ARG A 141 19.93 -13.28 -20.43
N VAL A 142 19.48 -13.10 -19.19
CA VAL A 142 20.04 -13.79 -18.02
C VAL A 142 19.21 -15.06 -17.81
N PRO A 143 19.75 -16.27 -18.02
CA PRO A 143 18.99 -17.50 -17.87
C PRO A 143 18.64 -17.75 -16.39
N PRO A 144 17.47 -18.30 -16.07
CA PRO A 144 17.14 -18.67 -14.69
C PRO A 144 18.09 -19.76 -14.16
N LEU A 145 18.44 -19.73 -12.86
CA LEU A 145 19.27 -20.78 -12.26
C LEU A 145 18.51 -22.11 -12.05
N HIS A 146 17.19 -22.07 -12.15
CA HIS A 146 16.32 -23.23 -12.02
C HIS A 146 15.02 -23.06 -12.82
N PRO A 147 14.46 -24.12 -13.44
CA PRO A 147 13.16 -24.02 -14.11
C PRO A 147 12.01 -23.63 -13.18
N GLU A 148 12.11 -23.98 -11.89
CA GLU A 148 11.14 -23.61 -10.83
C GLU A 148 11.53 -22.30 -10.14
N GLU A 149 12.22 -21.38 -10.83
CA GLU A 149 12.51 -20.05 -10.28
C GLU A 149 11.19 -19.37 -9.89
N ILE A 150 11.13 -18.92 -8.63
CA ILE A 150 9.88 -18.50 -8.00
C ILE A 150 9.49 -17.11 -8.51
N GLN A 151 8.18 -16.87 -8.59
CA GLN A 151 7.61 -15.56 -8.90
C GLN A 151 8.19 -14.46 -8.01
N ASN A 152 8.63 -13.39 -8.65
CA ASN A 152 9.12 -12.21 -7.96
C ASN A 152 7.97 -11.52 -7.21
N CYS A 153 8.31 -10.83 -6.13
CA CYS A 153 7.40 -9.92 -5.46
C CYS A 153 8.06 -8.54 -5.33
N TRP A 154 7.25 -7.50 -5.19
CA TRP A 154 7.71 -6.11 -5.10
C TRP A 154 8.75 -5.94 -3.99
N SER A 155 8.50 -6.52 -2.83
CA SER A 155 9.43 -6.47 -1.69
C SER A 155 10.76 -7.15 -2.01
N LEU A 156 10.76 -8.34 -2.62
CA LEU A 156 11.99 -9.08 -2.86
C LEU A 156 12.91 -8.36 -3.85
N VAL A 157 12.35 -7.88 -4.96
CA VAL A 157 13.11 -7.20 -6.02
C VAL A 157 13.71 -5.91 -5.49
N THR A 158 12.90 -5.08 -4.82
CA THR A 158 13.38 -3.79 -4.28
C THR A 158 14.41 -3.96 -3.16
N VAL A 159 14.26 -4.97 -2.29
CA VAL A 159 15.27 -5.33 -1.28
C VAL A 159 16.57 -5.80 -1.94
N THR A 160 16.48 -6.61 -3.00
CA THR A 160 17.66 -7.10 -3.73
C THR A 160 18.42 -5.95 -4.40
N LEU A 161 17.71 -5.07 -5.11
CA LEU A 161 18.29 -3.85 -5.70
C LEU A 161 18.94 -2.97 -4.64
N THR A 162 18.29 -2.81 -3.48
CA THR A 162 18.86 -2.05 -2.36
C THR A 162 20.16 -2.70 -1.87
N ALA A 163 20.18 -4.02 -1.70
CA ALA A 163 21.40 -4.73 -1.30
C ALA A 163 22.54 -4.53 -2.31
N ILE A 164 22.24 -4.55 -3.61
CA ILE A 164 23.23 -4.29 -4.67
C ILE A 164 23.74 -2.86 -4.58
N ALA A 165 22.85 -1.86 -4.49
CA ALA A 165 23.23 -0.46 -4.34
C ALA A 165 24.12 -0.22 -3.11
N LEU A 166 23.81 -0.91 -2.00
CA LEU A 166 24.59 -0.89 -0.77
C LEU A 166 25.90 -1.67 -0.85
N SER A 167 26.17 -2.40 -1.93
CA SER A 167 27.44 -3.07 -2.16
C SER A 167 28.41 -2.24 -3.00
N LEU A 168 27.93 -1.21 -3.69
CA LEU A 168 28.75 -0.42 -4.61
C LEU A 168 29.88 0.33 -3.86
N PRO A 169 31.05 0.49 -4.49
CA PRO A 169 32.15 1.26 -3.92
C PRO A 169 31.93 2.76 -4.10
N ASN A 170 32.72 3.58 -3.40
CA ASN A 170 32.79 5.04 -3.54
C ASN A 170 31.48 5.84 -3.33
N ILE A 171 30.37 5.20 -2.97
CA ILE A 171 29.11 5.91 -2.68
C ILE A 171 29.19 6.65 -1.34
N ALA A 172 28.82 7.93 -1.36
CA ALA A 172 28.74 8.73 -0.14
C ALA A 172 27.81 8.10 0.90
N ASN A 173 28.25 8.02 2.16
CA ASN A 173 27.46 7.44 3.26
C ASN A 173 26.08 8.10 3.41
N SER A 174 25.96 9.39 3.11
CA SER A 174 24.67 10.11 3.12
C SER A 174 23.67 9.54 2.10
N HIS A 175 24.13 9.11 0.92
CA HIS A 175 23.27 8.47 -0.08
C HIS A 175 22.84 7.07 0.36
N ILE A 176 23.76 6.29 0.95
CA ILE A 176 23.47 4.97 1.53
C ILE A 176 22.40 5.07 2.63
N HIS A 177 22.60 5.95 3.61
CA HIS A 177 21.64 6.16 4.69
C HIS A 177 20.31 6.70 4.16
N GLY A 178 20.35 7.63 3.20
CA GLY A 178 19.16 8.13 2.53
C GLY A 178 18.35 7.02 1.87
N LEU A 179 18.98 6.12 1.12
CA LEU A 179 18.31 4.99 0.47
C LEU A 179 17.69 4.03 1.50
N LEU A 180 18.40 3.72 2.59
CA LEU A 180 17.88 2.88 3.67
C LEU A 180 16.63 3.48 4.33
N ASP A 181 16.64 4.78 4.64
CA ASP A 181 15.48 5.46 5.21
C ASP A 181 14.29 5.49 4.23
N CYS A 182 14.54 5.71 2.94
CA CYS A 182 13.51 5.62 1.90
C CYS A 182 12.90 4.22 1.83
N MET A 183 13.74 3.18 1.85
CA MET A 183 13.31 1.79 1.76
C MET A 183 12.55 1.33 2.99
N ARG A 184 12.96 1.74 4.20
CA ARG A 184 12.20 1.52 5.44
C ARG A 184 10.77 2.05 5.34
N GLU A 185 10.60 3.27 4.81
CA GLU A 185 9.29 3.88 4.62
C GLU A 185 8.49 3.21 3.48
N GLY A 186 9.15 2.93 2.35
CA GLY A 186 8.54 2.32 1.16
C GLY A 186 8.04 0.90 1.40
N LEU A 187 8.87 0.05 2.03
CA LEU A 187 8.53 -1.35 2.29
C LEU A 187 7.36 -1.51 3.28
N GLN A 188 7.14 -0.54 4.18
CA GLN A 188 5.91 -0.52 5.00
C GLN A 188 4.66 -0.44 4.13
N ILE A 189 4.68 0.40 3.08
CA ILE A 189 3.54 0.57 2.17
C ILE A 189 3.42 -0.64 1.24
N VAL A 190 4.53 -1.10 0.65
CA VAL A 190 4.56 -2.32 -0.19
C VAL A 190 3.97 -3.51 0.56
N ARG A 191 4.32 -3.67 1.85
CA ARG A 191 3.78 -4.72 2.69
C ARG A 191 2.25 -4.69 2.75
N TYR A 192 1.64 -3.52 2.99
CA TYR A 192 0.17 -3.41 3.01
C TYR A 192 -0.46 -3.81 1.69
N ILE A 193 0.17 -3.46 0.57
CA ILE A 193 -0.31 -3.79 -0.77
C ILE A 193 -0.22 -5.29 -1.02
N GLU A 194 0.97 -5.86 -0.82
CA GLU A 194 1.19 -7.28 -1.04
C GLU A 194 0.33 -8.16 -0.09
N GLU A 195 0.18 -7.78 1.19
CA GLU A 195 -0.69 -8.51 2.14
C GLU A 195 -2.17 -8.48 1.73
N SER A 196 -2.61 -7.44 1.01
CA SER A 196 -4.00 -7.30 0.60
C SER A 196 -4.30 -7.91 -0.77
N LEU A 197 -3.33 -7.93 -1.70
CA LEU A 197 -3.54 -8.39 -3.09
C LEU A 197 -2.94 -9.77 -3.38
N ASN A 198 -1.85 -10.14 -2.70
CA ASN A 198 -1.05 -11.32 -3.04
C ASN A 198 -1.24 -12.43 -2.02
N THR A 199 -2.44 -13.00 -1.94
CA THR A 199 -2.77 -14.11 -1.01
C THR A 199 -2.29 -15.49 -1.49
N ASN A 200 -1.70 -15.58 -2.69
CA ASN A 200 -1.08 -16.80 -3.21
C ASN A 200 0.00 -17.32 -2.26
N GLY A 201 -0.04 -18.62 -1.93
CA GLY A 201 0.89 -19.29 -1.02
C GLY A 201 2.36 -19.18 -1.44
N ASP A 202 2.68 -19.16 -2.74
CA ASP A 202 4.07 -19.01 -3.17
C ASP A 202 4.57 -17.56 -2.99
N LEU A 203 3.74 -16.57 -3.26
CA LEU A 203 4.05 -15.16 -2.97
C LEU A 203 4.12 -14.89 -1.46
N VAL A 204 3.42 -15.64 -0.61
CA VAL A 204 3.63 -15.61 0.85
C VAL A 204 5.06 -16.00 1.20
N LYS A 205 5.59 -17.06 0.60
CA LYS A 205 6.98 -17.51 0.82
C LYS A 205 7.99 -16.50 0.31
N THR A 206 7.80 -15.96 -0.90
CA THR A 206 8.66 -14.90 -1.48
C THR A 206 8.73 -13.68 -0.57
N ARG A 207 7.61 -13.25 0.01
CA ARG A 207 7.57 -12.12 0.96
C ARG A 207 8.24 -12.43 2.29
N LYS A 208 8.11 -13.67 2.77
CA LYS A 208 8.83 -14.11 3.97
C LYS A 208 10.34 -14.06 3.73
N SER A 209 10.79 -14.51 2.55
CA SER A 209 12.18 -14.35 2.11
C SER A 209 12.61 -12.89 2.09
N ALA A 210 11.84 -12.01 1.42
CA ALA A 210 12.12 -10.59 1.34
C ALA A 210 12.27 -9.94 2.73
N ARG A 211 11.41 -10.30 3.70
CA ARG A 211 11.49 -9.80 5.09
C ARG A 211 12.77 -10.24 5.78
N HIS A 212 13.13 -11.51 5.64
CA HIS A 212 14.34 -12.06 6.24
C HIS A 212 15.58 -11.35 5.70
N VAL A 213 15.67 -11.22 4.37
CA VAL A 213 16.77 -10.50 3.71
C VAL A 213 16.78 -9.04 4.10
N TRP A 214 15.62 -8.37 4.13
CA TRP A 214 15.53 -6.97 4.50
C TRP A 214 16.06 -6.70 5.92
N THR A 215 15.74 -7.55 6.90
CA THR A 215 16.28 -7.41 8.25
C THR A 215 17.82 -7.49 8.26
N ASP A 216 18.40 -8.42 7.49
CA ASP A 216 19.86 -8.52 7.39
C ASP A 216 20.51 -7.33 6.70
N VAL A 217 19.87 -6.82 5.63
CA VAL A 217 20.34 -5.64 4.88
C VAL A 217 20.25 -4.39 5.74
N GLU A 218 19.11 -4.14 6.36
CA GLU A 218 18.83 -2.94 7.14
C GLU A 218 19.67 -2.85 8.42
N VAL A 219 19.78 -3.96 9.16
CA VAL A 219 20.40 -3.95 10.49
C VAL A 219 21.91 -4.20 10.39
N TYR A 220 22.32 -5.12 9.52
CA TYR A 220 23.71 -5.59 9.49
C TYR A 220 24.46 -5.22 8.21
N CYS A 221 23.81 -4.60 7.22
CA CYS A 221 24.37 -4.39 5.89
C CYS A 221 24.90 -5.72 5.29
N ARG A 222 24.10 -6.78 5.45
CA ARG A 222 24.42 -8.12 4.96
C ARG A 222 23.35 -8.66 4.04
N TRP A 223 23.76 -9.57 3.16
CA TRP A 223 22.86 -10.39 2.37
C TRP A 223 23.29 -11.85 2.51
N LEU A 224 22.38 -12.72 2.97
CA LEU A 224 22.67 -14.15 3.22
C LEU A 224 24.00 -14.40 3.96
N GLN A 225 24.25 -13.64 5.03
CA GLN A 225 25.48 -13.64 5.85
C GLN A 225 26.72 -12.95 5.23
N PHE A 226 26.68 -12.55 3.95
CA PHE A 226 27.75 -11.81 3.32
C PHE A 226 27.68 -10.32 3.65
N ASP A 227 28.77 -9.74 4.16
CA ASP A 227 28.93 -8.29 4.32
C ASP A 227 28.99 -7.63 2.93
N LEU A 228 27.95 -6.83 2.64
CA LEU A 228 27.75 -6.17 1.34
C LEU A 228 28.88 -5.19 1.02
N GLN A 229 29.47 -4.58 2.04
CA GLN A 229 30.53 -3.56 1.91
C GLN A 229 31.94 -4.16 1.94
N LYS A 230 32.06 -5.47 2.19
CA LYS A 230 33.36 -6.16 2.31
C LYS A 230 34.22 -6.03 1.05
N LYS A 231 33.62 -6.11 -0.13
CA LYS A 231 34.36 -6.06 -1.41
C LYS A 231 34.74 -4.62 -1.76
N ALA A 232 33.83 -3.67 -1.61
CA ALA A 232 34.12 -2.25 -1.77
C ALA A 232 35.30 -1.80 -0.89
N ARG A 233 35.33 -2.17 0.40
CA ARG A 233 36.45 -1.89 1.32
C ARG A 233 37.79 -2.50 0.90
N LYS A 234 37.78 -3.52 0.05
CA LYS A 234 38.98 -4.15 -0.53
C LYS A 234 39.40 -3.52 -1.87
N GLY A 235 38.78 -2.39 -2.25
CA GLY A 235 39.09 -1.67 -3.49
C GLY A 235 38.56 -2.37 -4.74
N LYS A 236 37.50 -3.18 -4.63
CA LYS A 236 36.85 -3.80 -5.78
C LYS A 236 35.96 -2.82 -6.51
N THR A 237 35.94 -2.88 -7.84
CA THR A 237 35.10 -2.02 -8.70
C THR A 237 33.64 -2.46 -8.67
N SER A 238 32.72 -1.61 -9.12
CA SER A 238 31.31 -1.97 -9.29
C SER A 238 31.11 -3.22 -10.15
N GLU A 239 31.87 -3.37 -11.24
CA GLU A 239 31.85 -4.55 -12.11
C GLU A 239 32.20 -5.83 -11.35
N GLU A 240 33.33 -5.82 -10.64
CA GLU A 240 33.79 -6.98 -9.85
C GLU A 240 32.81 -7.33 -8.71
N ILE A 241 32.11 -6.34 -8.17
CA ILE A 241 31.13 -6.52 -7.10
C ILE A 241 29.83 -7.14 -7.65
N LEU A 242 29.32 -6.66 -8.79
CA LEU A 242 28.16 -7.24 -9.45
C LEU A 242 28.41 -8.70 -9.85
N GLN A 243 29.59 -8.99 -10.42
CA GLN A 243 29.98 -10.36 -10.73
C GLN A 243 30.06 -11.22 -9.46
N TRP A 244 30.69 -10.71 -8.40
CA TRP A 244 30.81 -11.43 -7.14
C TRP A 244 29.45 -11.76 -6.50
N LEU A 245 28.50 -10.83 -6.50
CA LEU A 245 27.14 -11.06 -5.99
C LEU A 245 26.45 -12.18 -6.79
N GLY A 246 26.56 -12.16 -8.11
CA GLY A 246 26.07 -13.22 -8.98
C GLY A 246 26.70 -14.58 -8.68
N ASP A 247 28.02 -14.63 -8.54
CA ASP A 247 28.76 -15.86 -8.26
C ASP A 247 28.40 -16.46 -6.89
N GLU A 248 28.26 -15.65 -5.84
CA GLU A 248 27.84 -16.13 -4.52
C GLU A 248 26.39 -16.63 -4.52
N ALA A 249 25.51 -15.96 -5.27
CA ALA A 249 24.15 -16.44 -5.49
C ALA A 249 24.11 -17.81 -6.18
N VAL A 250 24.91 -18.01 -7.23
CA VAL A 250 25.05 -19.30 -7.92
C VAL A 250 25.53 -20.39 -6.95
N LYS A 251 26.58 -20.12 -6.18
CA LYS A 251 27.10 -21.06 -5.16
C LYS A 251 26.00 -21.44 -4.17
N PHE A 252 25.22 -20.47 -3.71
CA PHE A 252 24.13 -20.72 -2.78
C PHE A 252 23.06 -21.65 -3.38
N VAL A 253 22.63 -21.38 -4.61
CA VAL A 253 21.64 -22.20 -5.33
C VAL A 253 22.14 -23.63 -5.55
N ILE A 254 23.40 -23.81 -5.95
CA ILE A 254 24.01 -25.14 -6.12
C ILE A 254 24.03 -25.90 -4.78
N GLN A 255 24.47 -25.24 -3.71
CA GLN A 255 24.50 -25.85 -2.38
C GLN A 255 23.10 -26.24 -1.88
N PHE A 256 22.08 -25.43 -2.17
CA PHE A 256 20.70 -25.75 -1.83
C PHE A 256 20.23 -27.03 -2.54
N LYS A 257 20.47 -27.15 -3.85
CA LYS A 257 20.10 -28.33 -4.66
C LYS A 257 20.77 -29.63 -4.19
N ALA A 258 21.98 -29.54 -3.65
CA ALA A 258 22.73 -30.71 -3.17
C ALA A 258 22.15 -31.31 -1.87
N ARG A 259 21.27 -30.59 -1.15
CA ARG A 259 20.76 -31.05 0.16
C ARG A 259 19.52 -31.91 0.00
N LYS A 260 19.52 -33.07 0.68
CA LYS A 260 18.41 -34.04 0.64
C LYS A 260 17.34 -33.86 1.73
N ASN A 261 17.65 -33.19 2.85
CA ASN A 261 16.78 -33.12 4.04
C ASN A 261 16.98 -31.81 4.83
N VAL A 262 16.50 -30.66 4.32
CA VAL A 262 16.50 -29.41 5.10
C VAL A 262 15.06 -29.07 5.48
N SER A 263 14.89 -28.38 6.61
CA SER A 263 13.69 -27.57 6.83
C SER A 263 13.40 -26.77 5.55
N LEU A 264 12.33 -27.15 4.87
CA LEU A 264 11.99 -26.65 3.53
C LEU A 264 11.85 -25.12 3.54
N ASP A 265 11.45 -24.53 4.65
CA ASP A 265 11.02 -23.13 4.67
C ASP A 265 12.18 -22.11 4.73
N ASP A 266 13.15 -22.26 5.65
CA ASP A 266 14.32 -21.36 5.72
C ASP A 266 15.23 -21.52 4.49
N SER A 267 15.41 -22.75 4.05
CA SER A 267 16.25 -23.07 2.91
C SER A 267 15.65 -22.52 1.61
N LEU A 268 14.34 -22.62 1.42
CA LEU A 268 13.63 -22.06 0.27
C LEU A 268 13.65 -20.53 0.28
N CYS A 269 13.53 -19.89 1.45
CA CYS A 269 13.66 -18.43 1.55
C CYS A 269 15.01 -17.96 1.01
N LYS A 270 16.09 -18.61 1.44
CA LYS A 270 17.44 -18.25 0.99
C LYS A 270 17.67 -18.60 -0.48
N PHE A 271 17.12 -19.71 -0.98
CA PHE A 271 17.14 -20.05 -2.41
C PHE A 271 16.45 -18.97 -3.26
N THR A 272 15.29 -18.48 -2.83
CA THR A 272 14.53 -17.42 -3.52
C THR A 272 15.34 -16.12 -3.56
N ALA A 273 15.96 -15.75 -2.44
CA ALA A 273 16.81 -14.57 -2.34
C ALA A 273 18.08 -14.67 -3.22
N ALA A 274 18.70 -15.85 -3.26
CA ALA A 274 19.83 -16.15 -4.14
C ALA A 274 19.46 -16.03 -5.62
N SER A 275 18.34 -16.62 -6.02
CA SER A 275 17.86 -16.57 -7.40
C SER A 275 17.61 -15.12 -7.86
N SER A 276 16.92 -14.32 -7.03
CA SER A 276 16.70 -12.89 -7.28
C SER A 276 18.01 -12.09 -7.37
N MET A 277 18.96 -12.30 -6.44
CA MET A 277 20.26 -11.63 -6.48
C MET A 277 21.03 -11.95 -7.76
N TYR A 278 21.04 -13.21 -8.18
CA TYR A 278 21.68 -13.59 -9.43
C TYR A 278 21.05 -12.87 -10.63
N ARG A 279 19.74 -13.00 -10.82
CA ARG A 279 19.01 -12.39 -11.95
C ARG A 279 19.27 -10.90 -12.07
N ILE A 280 19.12 -10.18 -10.95
CA ILE A 280 19.21 -8.71 -10.93
C ILE A 280 20.66 -8.23 -11.06
N SER A 281 21.61 -8.83 -10.33
CA SER A 281 23.02 -8.41 -10.44
C SER A 281 23.59 -8.65 -11.84
N GLN A 282 23.24 -9.78 -12.48
CA GLN A 282 23.66 -10.07 -13.85
C GLN A 282 22.95 -9.18 -14.87
N THR A 283 21.68 -8.80 -14.63
CA THR A 283 20.97 -7.86 -15.51
C THR A 283 21.61 -6.46 -15.46
N ILE A 284 21.94 -5.97 -14.26
CA ILE A 284 22.63 -4.68 -14.11
C ILE A 284 24.02 -4.74 -14.74
N LEU A 285 24.78 -5.82 -14.50
CA LEU A 285 26.09 -6.03 -15.11
C LEU A 285 26.01 -6.02 -16.64
N LEU A 286 25.01 -6.69 -17.22
CA LEU A 286 24.75 -6.71 -18.65
C LEU A 286 24.47 -5.30 -19.18
N HIS A 287 23.63 -4.54 -18.48
CA HIS A 287 23.32 -3.15 -18.86
C HIS A 287 24.57 -2.26 -18.84
N CYS A 288 25.39 -2.35 -17.80
CA CYS A 288 26.62 -1.57 -17.69
C CYS A 288 27.64 -1.93 -18.79
N ASN A 289 27.72 -3.20 -19.18
CA ASN A 289 28.59 -3.68 -20.26
C ASN A 289 28.14 -3.25 -21.67
N GLU A 290 26.88 -2.84 -21.84
CA GLU A 290 26.33 -2.38 -23.13
C GLU A 290 26.54 -0.88 -23.36
N GLN A 291 26.92 -0.15 -22.32
CA GLN A 291 27.30 1.25 -22.43
C GLN A 291 28.64 1.38 -23.18
N GLU A 292 28.83 2.50 -23.89
CA GLU A 292 30.08 2.77 -24.61
C GLU A 292 31.29 2.81 -23.65
N ASN A 293 31.08 3.36 -22.45
CA ASN A 293 32.05 3.38 -21.37
C ASN A 293 31.40 2.79 -20.12
N TRP A 294 32.20 2.08 -19.31
CA TRP A 294 31.74 1.58 -18.03
C TRP A 294 31.31 2.76 -17.12
N PRO A 295 30.08 2.74 -16.57
CA PRO A 295 29.57 3.84 -15.77
C PRO A 295 30.33 4.00 -14.45
N THR A 296 30.37 5.23 -13.94
CA THR A 296 30.90 5.54 -12.60
C THR A 296 30.05 4.88 -11.51
N ASP A 297 30.62 4.69 -10.32
CA ASP A 297 29.90 4.05 -9.21
C ASP A 297 28.63 4.82 -8.84
N GLU A 298 28.68 6.16 -8.85
CA GLU A 298 27.52 7.04 -8.64
C GLU A 298 26.45 6.89 -9.73
N GLU A 299 26.84 6.74 -11.00
CA GLU A 299 25.90 6.50 -12.10
C GLU A 299 25.19 5.15 -11.96
N VAL A 300 25.92 4.09 -11.58
CA VAL A 300 25.32 2.77 -11.30
C VAL A 300 24.37 2.86 -10.10
N PHE A 301 24.77 3.55 -9.04
CA PHE A 301 23.92 3.75 -7.86
C PHE A 301 22.64 4.52 -8.21
N GLU A 302 22.75 5.54 -9.05
CA GLU A 302 21.60 6.36 -9.46
C GLU A 302 20.67 5.62 -10.41
N PHE A 303 21.22 4.81 -11.30
CA PHE A 303 20.46 3.89 -12.14
C PHE A 303 19.64 2.91 -11.29
N ILE A 304 20.27 2.24 -10.32
CA ILE A 304 19.57 1.32 -9.40
C ILE A 304 18.51 2.06 -8.57
N SER A 305 18.84 3.24 -8.04
CA SER A 305 17.90 4.07 -7.26
C SER A 305 16.67 4.46 -8.09
N THR A 306 16.85 4.74 -9.38
CA THR A 306 15.77 5.05 -10.32
C THR A 306 14.90 3.82 -10.58
N ILE A 307 15.49 2.64 -10.78
CA ILE A 307 14.75 1.38 -10.90
C ILE A 307 13.89 1.13 -9.64
N ILE A 308 14.46 1.30 -8.45
CA ILE A 308 13.72 1.16 -7.19
C ILE A 308 12.53 2.13 -7.14
N ALA A 309 12.76 3.39 -7.52
CA ALA A 309 11.71 4.41 -7.53
C ALA A 309 10.56 4.05 -8.49
N ASP A 310 10.87 3.60 -9.71
CA ASP A 310 9.90 3.14 -10.71
C ASP A 310 9.09 1.93 -10.20
N LEU A 311 9.76 0.94 -9.61
CA LEU A 311 9.12 -0.24 -9.01
C LEU A 311 8.18 0.12 -7.86
N LEU A 312 8.61 1.00 -6.95
CA LEU A 312 7.78 1.46 -5.84
C LEU A 312 6.57 2.24 -6.36
N CYS A 313 6.77 3.14 -7.33
CA CYS A 313 5.67 3.86 -7.95
C CYS A 313 4.66 2.93 -8.65
N ALA A 314 5.13 1.93 -9.41
CA ALA A 314 4.28 0.92 -10.04
C ALA A 314 3.47 0.14 -8.98
N CYS A 315 4.14 -0.33 -7.92
CA CYS A 315 3.48 -1.00 -6.80
C CYS A 315 2.39 -0.10 -6.17
N PHE A 316 2.70 1.17 -5.92
CA PHE A 316 1.80 2.14 -5.28
C PHE A 316 0.60 2.56 -6.11
N THR A 317 0.55 2.25 -7.41
CA THR A 317 -0.70 2.39 -8.20
C THR A 317 -1.85 1.57 -7.63
N ASN A 318 -1.54 0.52 -6.86
CA ASN A 318 -2.52 -0.34 -6.20
C ASN A 318 -3.10 0.23 -4.90
N LEU A 319 -2.57 1.34 -4.37
CA LEU A 319 -3.01 1.94 -3.11
C LEU A 319 -4.53 2.21 -3.05
N PRO A 320 -5.18 2.82 -4.07
CA PRO A 320 -6.62 3.06 -4.02
C PRO A 320 -7.42 1.76 -3.86
N ARG A 321 -7.02 0.71 -4.58
CA ARG A 321 -7.67 -0.61 -4.51
C ARG A 321 -7.52 -1.22 -3.12
N VAL A 322 -6.32 -1.20 -2.56
CA VAL A 322 -6.02 -1.75 -1.23
C VAL A 322 -6.78 -1.01 -0.13
N ILE A 323 -6.86 0.32 -0.21
CA ILE A 323 -7.64 1.15 0.72
C ILE A 323 -9.12 0.76 0.67
N ILE A 324 -9.68 0.59 -0.53
CA ILE A 324 -11.08 0.16 -0.70
C ILE A 324 -11.29 -1.24 -0.11
N MET A 325 -10.43 -2.20 -0.46
CA MET A 325 -10.53 -3.59 0.02
C MET A 325 -10.49 -3.66 1.55
N LYS A 326 -9.61 -2.89 2.20
CA LYS A 326 -9.55 -2.84 3.67
C LYS A 326 -10.84 -2.31 4.31
N CYS A 327 -11.56 -1.40 3.65
CA CYS A 327 -12.85 -0.94 4.17
C CYS A 327 -13.97 -1.98 4.07
N HIS A 328 -13.81 -3.02 3.24
CA HIS A 328 -14.81 -4.05 2.95
C HIS A 328 -14.66 -5.35 3.73
N ASP A 329 -13.80 -5.42 4.76
CA ASP A 329 -13.63 -6.68 5.48
C ASP A 329 -14.96 -7.11 6.14
N ASP A 330 -15.40 -8.32 5.80
CA ASP A 330 -16.68 -8.91 6.23
C ASP A 330 -16.63 -9.34 7.71
N ALA A 331 -15.44 -9.58 8.25
CA ALA A 331 -15.29 -9.92 9.66
C ALA A 331 -15.47 -8.66 10.52
N ILE A 332 -16.64 -8.54 11.17
CA ILE A 332 -17.01 -7.42 12.05
C ILE A 332 -15.88 -7.10 13.05
N GLU A 333 -15.33 -8.14 13.68
CA GLU A 333 -14.24 -8.04 14.67
C GLU A 333 -12.98 -7.33 14.15
N LYS A 334 -12.73 -7.36 12.83
CA LYS A 334 -11.53 -6.76 12.20
C LYS A 334 -11.86 -5.50 11.40
N ARG A 335 -13.15 -5.23 11.16
CA ARG A 335 -13.61 -4.18 10.24
C ARG A 335 -13.19 -2.79 10.71
N GLU A 336 -13.35 -2.49 12.00
CA GLU A 336 -12.95 -1.20 12.59
C GLU A 336 -11.43 -0.95 12.40
N ASP A 337 -10.60 -1.90 12.80
CA ASP A 337 -9.13 -1.80 12.69
C ASP A 337 -8.65 -1.72 11.24
N ASN A 338 -9.30 -2.44 10.33
CA ASN A 338 -8.99 -2.36 8.91
C ASN A 338 -9.37 -1.00 8.32
N ILE A 339 -10.52 -0.41 8.68
CA ILE A 339 -10.91 0.93 8.25
C ILE A 339 -9.93 1.98 8.82
N ARG A 340 -9.51 1.85 10.08
CA ARG A 340 -8.47 2.72 10.67
C ARG A 340 -7.16 2.61 9.91
N THR A 341 -6.73 1.39 9.57
CA THR A 341 -5.53 1.14 8.75
C THR A 341 -5.68 1.78 7.36
N ALA A 342 -6.85 1.66 6.74
CA ALA A 342 -7.15 2.28 5.45
C ALA A 342 -7.07 3.81 5.53
N ALA A 343 -7.59 4.42 6.59
CA ALA A 343 -7.50 5.86 6.84
C ALA A 343 -6.05 6.31 7.03
N GLN A 344 -5.26 5.57 7.81
CA GLN A 344 -3.85 5.87 8.02
C GLN A 344 -3.06 5.77 6.72
N LEU A 345 -3.26 4.70 5.95
CA LEU A 345 -2.61 4.48 4.67
C LEU A 345 -2.97 5.59 3.66
N LEU A 346 -4.25 5.98 3.58
CA LEU A 346 -4.72 7.08 2.73
C LEU A 346 -4.09 8.41 3.13
N GLY A 347 -4.04 8.73 4.43
CA GLY A 347 -3.40 9.95 4.92
C GLY A 347 -1.92 10.00 4.56
N ARG A 348 -1.16 8.95 4.90
CA ARG A 348 0.29 8.87 4.67
C ARG A 348 0.66 8.87 3.19
N SER A 349 -0.17 8.31 2.31
CA SER A 349 0.11 8.18 0.88
C SER A 349 -0.46 9.30 0.00
N LYS A 350 -1.05 10.33 0.60
CA LYS A 350 -1.75 11.40 -0.15
C LYS A 350 -0.87 12.09 -1.20
N LYS A 351 0.41 12.36 -0.89
CA LYS A 351 1.35 12.96 -1.87
C LYS A 351 1.85 11.96 -2.90
N ILE A 352 2.07 10.71 -2.53
CA ILE A 352 2.37 9.61 -3.47
C ILE A 352 1.27 9.52 -4.52
N LEU A 353 0.00 9.50 -4.11
CA LEU A 353 -1.15 9.47 -5.01
C LEU A 353 -1.21 10.70 -5.94
N LYS A 354 -0.71 11.86 -5.51
CA LYS A 354 -0.61 13.04 -6.39
C LYS A 354 0.46 12.86 -7.46
N ILE A 355 1.65 12.33 -7.09
CA ILE A 355 2.72 12.00 -8.05
C ILE A 355 2.18 11.01 -9.08
N LEU A 356 1.56 9.92 -8.63
CA LEU A 356 1.05 8.88 -9.53
C LEU A 356 -0.05 9.39 -10.47
N LYS A 357 -0.92 10.30 -10.00
CA LYS A 357 -1.97 10.88 -10.85
C LYS A 357 -1.41 11.72 -12.00
N ALA A 358 -0.21 12.29 -11.85
CA ALA A 358 0.45 13.04 -12.90
C ALA A 358 1.09 12.15 -13.97
N ARG A 359 1.15 10.83 -13.75
CA ARG A 359 1.81 9.88 -14.66
C ARG A 359 0.80 9.16 -15.55
N GLN A 360 1.25 8.86 -16.76
CA GLN A 360 0.51 7.99 -17.67
C GLN A 360 0.71 6.54 -17.24
N LEU A 361 -0.39 5.85 -16.96
CA LEU A 361 -0.36 4.42 -16.62
C LEU A 361 -0.32 3.57 -17.89
N PRO A 362 0.38 2.42 -17.87
CA PRO A 362 0.34 1.48 -18.97
C PRO A 362 -1.06 0.84 -19.10
N ASN A 363 -1.32 0.23 -20.26
CA ASN A 363 -2.56 -0.47 -20.53
C ASN A 363 -2.60 -1.85 -19.85
N LEU A 364 -2.67 -1.85 -18.52
CA LEU A 364 -2.75 -3.04 -17.69
C LEU A 364 -4.09 -3.06 -16.93
N ASP A 365 -4.71 -4.23 -16.82
CA ASP A 365 -5.93 -4.38 -16.03
C ASP A 365 -5.63 -4.27 -14.52
N LEU A 366 -6.67 -3.98 -13.73
CA LEU A 366 -6.54 -3.69 -12.31
C LEU A 366 -6.07 -4.89 -11.48
N GLU A 367 -6.36 -6.11 -11.92
CA GLU A 367 -5.90 -7.32 -11.24
C GLU A 367 -4.41 -7.53 -11.51
N SER A 368 -4.01 -7.42 -12.77
CA SER A 368 -2.63 -7.55 -13.19
C SER A 368 -1.71 -6.49 -12.59
N MET A 369 -2.20 -5.27 -12.32
CA MET A 369 -1.42 -4.21 -11.67
C MET A 369 -0.83 -4.60 -10.30
N GLY A 370 -1.41 -5.60 -9.61
CA GLY A 370 -0.91 -6.07 -8.32
C GLY A 370 0.37 -6.91 -8.40
N TYR A 371 0.73 -7.42 -9.58
CA TYR A 371 1.76 -8.44 -9.74
C TYR A 371 2.92 -7.94 -10.60
N ILE A 372 4.13 -7.92 -10.04
CA ILE A 372 5.33 -7.41 -10.72
C ILE A 372 5.59 -8.12 -12.05
N ASP A 373 5.42 -9.45 -12.10
CA ASP A 373 5.63 -10.24 -13.32
C ASP A 373 4.69 -9.82 -14.47
N LYS A 374 3.48 -9.32 -14.14
CA LYS A 374 2.54 -8.82 -15.14
C LYS A 374 2.92 -7.46 -15.67
N TRP A 375 3.59 -6.63 -14.87
CA TRP A 375 4.18 -5.39 -15.36
C TRP A 375 5.41 -5.65 -16.22
N HIS A 376 6.28 -6.57 -15.81
CA HIS A 376 7.50 -6.93 -16.54
C HIS A 376 7.17 -7.54 -17.92
N ALA A 377 6.06 -8.26 -18.04
CA ALA A 377 5.56 -8.80 -19.31
C ALA A 377 5.02 -7.76 -20.31
N ILE A 378 4.93 -6.48 -19.94
CA ILE A 378 4.45 -5.42 -20.85
C ILE A 378 5.52 -5.15 -21.92
N PRO A 379 5.14 -5.04 -23.22
CA PRO A 379 6.08 -4.69 -24.27
C PRO A 379 6.78 -3.36 -23.99
N LYS A 380 8.11 -3.33 -24.18
CA LYS A 380 8.94 -2.12 -23.95
C LYS A 380 8.35 -0.87 -24.62
N SER A 381 7.87 -1.00 -25.86
CA SER A 381 7.27 0.10 -26.62
C SER A 381 6.06 0.75 -25.94
N GLU A 382 5.27 0.00 -25.17
CA GLU A 382 4.10 0.52 -24.48
C GLU A 382 4.45 1.31 -23.21
N ILE A 383 5.56 0.96 -22.55
CA ILE A 383 6.04 1.69 -21.37
C ILE A 383 6.79 2.96 -21.80
N TYR A 384 7.67 2.89 -22.80
CA TYR A 384 8.43 4.07 -23.27
C TYR A 384 7.57 5.12 -24.00
N ASN A 385 6.46 4.71 -24.65
CA ASN A 385 5.55 5.65 -25.31
C ASN A 385 4.81 6.59 -24.33
N GLY A 386 4.78 6.29 -23.03
CA GLY A 386 4.26 7.18 -22.00
C GLY A 386 5.16 8.39 -21.68
N CYS A 387 6.40 8.41 -22.19
CA CYS A 387 7.40 9.45 -21.89
C CYS A 387 7.78 10.32 -23.09
N SER A 388 7.03 10.28 -24.21
CA SER A 388 7.34 11.07 -25.40
C SER A 388 6.59 12.41 -25.45
N SER A 389 7.19 13.44 -24.86
CA SER A 389 7.17 14.81 -25.39
C SER A 389 8.56 15.37 -25.08
N THR A 390 9.44 15.70 -26.02
CA THR A 390 9.23 16.43 -27.27
C THR A 390 10.47 16.17 -28.13
N LYS A 391 10.33 15.52 -29.29
CA LYS A 391 11.31 15.65 -30.37
C LYS A 391 10.56 15.99 -31.64
N ILE A 392 10.87 17.20 -32.12
CA ILE A 392 10.43 17.79 -33.38
C ILE A 392 10.66 16.78 -34.49
N HIS A 393 9.61 16.42 -35.24
CA HIS A 393 9.80 16.06 -36.63
C HIS A 393 8.70 16.68 -37.51
N SER A 394 9.23 17.33 -38.53
CA SER A 394 8.62 17.96 -39.69
C SER A 394 7.64 17.05 -40.44
N ALA A 395 6.70 17.73 -41.09
CA ALA A 395 5.61 17.19 -41.89
C ALA A 395 6.03 16.08 -42.88
N SER A 396 5.19 15.05 -42.95
CA SER A 396 4.80 14.46 -44.23
C SER A 396 3.37 13.93 -44.13
N SER A 397 2.55 14.32 -45.09
CA SER A 397 1.17 13.89 -45.24
C SER A 397 1.11 12.47 -45.80
N SER A 398 0.31 11.60 -45.20
CA SER A 398 -0.54 10.74 -46.01
C SER A 398 -1.79 10.37 -45.21
N SER A 399 -2.91 10.77 -45.80
CA SER A 399 -4.26 10.36 -45.49
C SER A 399 -4.40 8.85 -45.65
N ASN A 400 -5.10 8.19 -44.71
CA ASN A 400 -6.05 7.13 -45.05
C ASN A 400 -7.10 6.94 -43.95
N GLU A 401 -8.29 6.64 -44.47
CA GLU A 401 -9.64 6.64 -43.93
C GLU A 401 -9.87 5.92 -42.59
N SER A 402 -10.67 6.54 -41.72
CA SER A 402 -11.25 5.94 -40.52
C SER A 402 -12.56 5.23 -40.85
N LEU A 403 -12.60 3.91 -40.67
CA LEU A 403 -13.85 3.14 -40.68
C LEU A 403 -14.52 3.25 -39.30
N SER A 404 -15.62 3.99 -39.22
CA SER A 404 -16.43 4.13 -38.00
C SER A 404 -17.33 2.90 -37.81
N THR A 405 -17.00 2.03 -36.85
CA THR A 405 -17.96 1.04 -36.33
C THR A 405 -18.56 1.53 -35.02
N SER A 406 -19.75 2.14 -35.11
CA SER A 406 -20.59 2.45 -33.96
C SER A 406 -21.09 1.16 -33.30
N THR A 407 -20.55 0.81 -32.14
CA THR A 407 -21.13 -0.22 -31.26
C THR A 407 -21.90 0.46 -30.15
N THR A 408 -23.22 0.42 -30.24
CA THR A 408 -24.14 0.84 -29.17
C THR A 408 -24.05 -0.18 -28.02
N ILE A 409 -23.45 0.21 -26.89
CA ILE A 409 -23.49 -0.58 -25.65
C ILE A 409 -24.70 -0.14 -24.84
N ILE A 410 -25.69 -1.03 -24.72
CA ILE A 410 -26.85 -0.89 -23.84
C ILE A 410 -26.38 -1.21 -22.41
N PHE A 411 -26.42 -0.21 -21.51
CA PHE A 411 -26.20 -0.41 -20.09
C PHE A 411 -27.48 -0.98 -19.44
N VAL A 412 -27.44 -2.24 -19.00
CA VAL A 412 -28.45 -2.78 -18.09
C VAL A 412 -28.04 -2.42 -16.66
N HIS A 413 -28.73 -1.45 -16.08
CA HIS A 413 -28.62 -1.09 -14.66
C HIS A 413 -29.25 -2.22 -13.83
N ARG A 414 -28.48 -2.87 -12.96
CA ARG A 414 -29.01 -3.85 -11.99
C ARG A 414 -28.81 -3.32 -10.58
N ASP A 415 -29.62 -2.33 -10.22
CA ASP A 415 -29.87 -1.95 -8.83
C ASP A 415 -31.25 -2.47 -8.43
N GLN A 416 -31.28 -3.61 -7.73
CA GLN A 416 -32.41 -4.02 -6.88
C GLN A 416 -31.83 -4.79 -5.67
N PRO A 417 -32.30 -4.49 -4.45
CA PRO A 417 -31.86 -5.16 -3.23
C PRO A 417 -32.41 -6.60 -3.15
N ILE A 418 -31.55 -7.53 -2.75
CA ILE A 418 -31.94 -8.92 -2.46
C ILE A 418 -32.73 -8.91 -1.14
N VAL A 419 -34.06 -9.01 -1.25
CA VAL A 419 -34.94 -9.34 -0.13
C VAL A 419 -34.67 -10.81 0.25
N LYS A 420 -33.99 -11.03 1.38
CA LYS A 420 -33.90 -12.38 1.98
C LYS A 420 -35.26 -12.73 2.58
N THR A 421 -36.05 -13.53 1.87
CA THR A 421 -37.23 -14.19 2.45
C THR A 421 -36.76 -15.26 3.43
N VAL A 422 -36.97 -15.03 4.73
CA VAL A 422 -36.83 -16.05 5.77
C VAL A 422 -37.99 -17.03 5.63
N ARG A 423 -37.72 -18.26 5.16
CA ARG A 423 -38.69 -19.36 5.25
C ARG A 423 -38.63 -19.95 6.66
N LEU A 424 -39.70 -19.76 7.42
CA LEU A 424 -40.02 -20.54 8.61
C LEU A 424 -40.35 -21.97 8.17
N CYS A 425 -39.47 -22.93 8.43
CA CYS A 425 -39.79 -24.34 8.31
C CYS A 425 -40.68 -24.77 9.47
N LYS A 426 -41.92 -25.12 9.15
CA LYS A 426 -42.89 -25.76 10.05
C LYS A 426 -42.42 -27.20 10.28
N LYS A 427 -42.34 -27.60 11.55
CA LYS A 427 -41.99 -28.95 11.99
C LYS A 427 -43.20 -29.87 11.75
N GLU A 428 -43.10 -30.81 10.82
CA GLU A 428 -44.10 -31.88 10.67
C GLU A 428 -43.72 -33.06 11.58
N GLU A 429 -44.66 -33.44 12.45
CA GLU A 429 -44.58 -34.63 13.30
C GLU A 429 -44.80 -35.88 12.45
N VAL A 430 -43.81 -36.78 12.43
CA VAL A 430 -43.97 -38.13 11.90
C VAL A 430 -44.45 -39.04 13.02
N GLY A 431 -45.72 -39.45 12.92
CA GLY A 431 -46.31 -40.47 13.76
C GLY A 431 -45.70 -41.85 13.48
N GLN A 432 -45.28 -42.52 14.55
CA GLN A 432 -44.99 -43.95 14.60
C GLN A 432 -46.25 -44.76 14.27
N ARG A 433 -46.08 -45.85 13.52
CA ARG A 433 -46.77 -47.12 13.81
C ARG A 433 -45.96 -48.31 13.29
N SER A 434 -45.54 -49.13 14.24
CA SER A 434 -45.11 -50.51 14.08
C SER A 434 -46.33 -51.39 13.84
N PHE A 435 -46.27 -52.25 12.82
CA PHE A 435 -46.38 -53.72 12.87
C PHE A 435 -46.35 -54.26 11.45
#